data_AF-A0A3B9BSZ0-F1
#
_entry.id   AF-A0A3B9BSZ0-F1
#
_cell.length_a   1.000
_cell.length_b   1.000
_cell.length_c   1.000
_cell.angle_alpha   90.00
_cell.angle_beta   90.00
_cell.angle_gamma   90.00
#
_symmetry.space_group_name_H-M   'P 1'
#
loop_
_entity.id
_entity.type
_entity.pdbx_description
1 polymer ?
#
loop_
_entity_poly.entity_id
_entity_poly.type
_entity_poly.pdbx_seq_one_letter_code
_entity_poly.pdbx_strand_id
1 'polypeptide(L)'
;MTNSNFTYNDGGRAATGRKGSAGDCGVRAMSIALGLDYDACYKELAQANKDAGNKKSARNGLPKSVYEKVLNKHGWFWMAAPKFDGRKCKASDTEGVCIARMSKHYCAVIEGVPQDTFDSSQKMVYGIWVNEINH
;
A
#
# COMPACT_ATOMS: atom_id res chain seq x y z
N MET A 1 -26.88 6.31 1.13
CA MET A 1 -25.79 5.97 0.20
C MET A 1 -24.95 4.93 0.90
N THR A 2 -24.68 3.78 0.28
CA THR A 2 -23.84 2.75 0.89
C THR A 2 -22.42 3.32 1.01
N ASN A 3 -22.02 3.75 2.21
CA ASN A 3 -20.62 4.02 2.53
C ASN A 3 -19.88 2.68 2.40
N SER A 4 -19.41 2.39 1.19
CA SER A 4 -18.54 1.24 0.97
C SER A 4 -17.23 1.55 1.70
N ASN A 5 -17.01 0.91 2.84
CA ASN A 5 -15.78 1.04 3.64
C ASN A 5 -14.53 0.49 2.93
N PHE A 6 -14.67 0.06 1.67
CA PHE A 6 -13.65 -0.60 0.87
C PHE A 6 -14.03 -0.49 -0.60
N THR A 7 -13.03 -0.30 -1.46
CA THR A 7 -13.18 -0.36 -2.91
C THR A 7 -12.28 -1.46 -3.47
N TYR A 8 -12.87 -2.33 -4.29
CA TYR A 8 -12.08 -3.33 -5.00
C TYR A 8 -11.18 -2.64 -6.04
N ASN A 9 -9.88 -2.80 -5.88
CA ASN A 9 -8.87 -2.27 -6.78
C ASN A 9 -7.64 -3.19 -6.76
N ASP A 10 -7.38 -3.87 -7.88
CA ASP A 10 -6.24 -4.78 -8.01
C ASP A 10 -4.96 -4.07 -8.49
N GLY A 11 -4.99 -2.74 -8.61
CA GLY A 11 -3.89 -1.91 -9.09
C GLY A 11 -3.47 -2.21 -10.53
N GLY A 12 -4.32 -2.84 -11.35
CA GLY A 12 -4.00 -3.25 -12.72
C GLY A 12 -3.34 -4.63 -12.83
N ARG A 13 -3.28 -5.40 -11.73
CA ARG A 13 -2.64 -6.74 -11.72
C ARG A 13 -3.22 -7.66 -12.79
N ALA A 14 -4.54 -7.75 -12.94
CA ALA A 14 -5.18 -8.62 -13.91
C ALA A 14 -4.81 -8.26 -15.36
N ALA A 15 -4.66 -6.97 -15.67
CA ALA A 15 -4.29 -6.48 -17.00
C ALA A 15 -2.90 -6.95 -17.45
N THR A 16 -2.01 -7.26 -16.51
CA THR A 16 -0.67 -7.80 -16.80
C THR A 16 -0.64 -9.30 -17.15
N GLY A 17 -1.80 -9.97 -17.20
CA GLY A 17 -1.91 -11.41 -17.48
C GLY A 17 -1.51 -12.32 -16.31
N ARG A 18 -1.26 -11.76 -15.11
CA ARG A 18 -0.95 -12.54 -13.90
C ARG A 18 -2.18 -13.32 -13.42
N LYS A 19 -2.01 -14.63 -13.22
CA LYS A 19 -3.06 -15.55 -12.77
C LYS A 19 -2.89 -15.99 -11.31
N GLY A 20 -3.98 -16.46 -10.71
CA GLY A 20 -4.03 -16.96 -9.33
C GLY A 20 -3.85 -15.89 -8.27
N SER A 21 -3.80 -16.31 -7.00
CA SER A 21 -3.62 -15.43 -5.84
C SER A 21 -2.16 -15.06 -5.60
N ALA A 22 -1.94 -13.89 -4.99
CA ALA A 22 -0.63 -13.40 -4.57
C ALA A 22 -0.76 -12.47 -3.35
N GLY A 23 0.31 -12.40 -2.55
CA GLY A 23 0.46 -11.49 -1.41
C GLY A 23 1.17 -10.19 -1.78
N ASP A 24 1.02 -9.74 -3.02
CA ASP A 24 1.67 -8.58 -3.64
C ASP A 24 1.00 -7.23 -3.25
N CYS A 25 0.49 -7.14 -2.03
CA CYS A 25 -0.22 -5.95 -1.53
C CYS A 25 0.63 -4.67 -1.62
N GLY A 26 1.95 -4.75 -1.44
CA GLY A 26 2.85 -3.61 -1.66
C GLY A 26 2.87 -3.14 -3.12
N VAL A 27 2.79 -4.05 -4.09
CA VAL A 27 2.76 -3.67 -5.51
C VAL A 27 1.43 -2.97 -5.84
N ARG A 28 0.31 -3.53 -5.38
CA ARG A 28 -1.01 -2.92 -5.56
C ARG A 28 -1.08 -1.55 -4.91
N ALA A 29 -0.68 -1.44 -3.65
CA ALA A 29 -0.73 -0.19 -2.91
C ALA A 29 0.13 0.90 -3.57
N MET A 30 1.35 0.57 -4.02
CA MET A 30 2.20 1.51 -4.75
C MET A 30 1.59 1.91 -6.10
N SER A 31 1.13 0.95 -6.90
CA SER A 31 0.49 1.21 -8.20
C SER A 31 -0.70 2.17 -8.06
N ILE A 32 -1.60 1.88 -7.11
CA ILE A 32 -2.82 2.66 -6.89
C ILE A 32 -2.49 4.07 -6.36
N ALA A 33 -1.66 4.18 -5.33
CA ALA A 33 -1.40 5.46 -4.68
C ALA A 33 -0.54 6.41 -5.54
N LEU A 34 0.40 5.87 -6.33
CA LEU A 34 1.28 6.67 -7.19
C LEU A 34 0.76 6.81 -8.62
N GLY A 35 -0.32 6.11 -8.99
CA GLY A 35 -0.85 6.10 -10.35
C GLY A 35 0.12 5.50 -11.37
N LEU A 36 0.90 4.49 -10.95
CA LEU A 36 1.93 3.86 -11.78
C LEU A 36 1.46 2.53 -12.35
N ASP A 37 2.08 2.09 -13.45
CA ASP A 37 1.83 0.76 -14.00
C ASP A 37 2.23 -0.35 -12.99
N TYR A 38 1.34 -1.32 -12.81
CA TYR A 38 1.54 -2.44 -11.90
C TYR A 38 2.86 -3.18 -12.14
N ASP A 39 3.18 -3.39 -13.42
CA ASP A 39 4.32 -4.18 -13.86
C ASP A 39 5.64 -3.45 -13.59
N ALA A 40 5.64 -2.12 -13.78
CA ALA A 40 6.73 -1.24 -13.38
C ALA A 40 6.96 -1.28 -11.87
N CYS A 41 5.90 -1.10 -11.04
CA CYS A 41 5.99 -1.21 -9.59
C CYS A 41 6.53 -2.58 -9.15
N TYR A 42 6.01 -3.67 -9.76
CA TYR A 42 6.47 -5.03 -9.44
C TYR A 42 7.96 -5.20 -9.70
N LYS A 43 8.44 -4.76 -10.88
CA LYS A 43 9.84 -4.89 -11.29
C LYS A 43 10.75 -4.10 -10.36
N GLU A 44 10.39 -2.87 -10.03
CA GLU A 44 11.16 -2.00 -9.15
C GLU A 44 11.25 -2.60 -7.73
N LEU A 45 10.11 -2.95 -7.14
CA LEU A 45 10.06 -3.53 -5.79
C LEU A 45 10.77 -4.89 -5.73
N ALA A 46 10.63 -5.74 -6.75
CA ALA A 46 11.33 -7.01 -6.81
C ALA A 46 12.85 -6.82 -6.90
N GLN A 47 13.32 -5.81 -7.65
CA GLN A 47 14.74 -5.47 -7.73
C GLN A 47 15.25 -4.92 -6.39
N ALA A 48 14.53 -3.98 -5.76
CA ALA A 48 14.89 -3.47 -4.44
C ALA A 48 14.94 -4.57 -3.37
N ASN A 49 14.04 -5.55 -3.45
CA ASN A 49 14.05 -6.71 -2.56
C ASN A 49 15.31 -7.56 -2.76
N LYS A 50 15.72 -7.77 -4.02
CA LYS A 50 16.99 -8.44 -4.35
C LYS A 50 18.20 -7.68 -3.81
N ASP A 51 18.23 -6.36 -4.00
CA ASP A 51 19.34 -5.52 -3.58
C ASP A 51 19.48 -5.47 -2.06
N ALA A 52 18.40 -5.74 -1.32
CA ALA A 52 18.40 -5.92 0.13
C ALA A 52 18.79 -7.34 0.58
N GLY A 53 19.24 -8.21 -0.33
CA GLY A 53 19.68 -9.58 -0.03
C GLY A 53 18.57 -10.64 -0.04
N ASN A 54 17.34 -10.29 -0.45
CA ASN A 54 16.22 -11.24 -0.50
C ASN A 54 16.02 -11.83 -1.91
N LYS A 55 15.03 -12.70 -2.07
CA LYS A 55 14.62 -13.19 -3.39
C LYS A 55 14.10 -12.03 -4.25
N LYS A 56 14.51 -11.97 -5.53
CA LYS A 56 14.00 -11.01 -6.53
C LYS A 56 12.51 -11.25 -6.82
N SER A 57 11.64 -10.78 -5.93
CA SER A 57 10.20 -10.98 -6.00
C SER A 57 9.49 -10.02 -5.07
N ALA A 58 8.35 -9.49 -5.52
CA ALA A 58 7.38 -8.75 -4.71
C ALA A 58 6.07 -9.54 -4.51
N ARG A 59 6.03 -10.82 -4.91
CA ARG A 59 4.81 -11.64 -4.92
C ARG A 59 4.24 -11.95 -3.52
N ASN A 60 5.09 -12.04 -2.51
CA ASN A 60 4.74 -12.58 -1.19
C ASN A 60 5.08 -11.60 -0.05
N GLY A 61 4.66 -10.34 -0.22
CA GLY A 61 4.98 -9.26 0.71
C GLY A 61 6.42 -8.77 0.60
N LEU A 62 6.69 -7.64 1.26
CA LEU A 62 7.99 -6.97 1.27
C LEU A 62 8.32 -6.47 2.69
N PRO A 63 9.60 -6.56 3.10
CA PRO A 63 10.03 -5.90 4.33
C PRO A 63 9.75 -4.39 4.29
N LYS A 64 9.36 -3.80 5.44
CA LYS A 64 9.08 -2.35 5.53
C LYS A 64 10.25 -1.51 5.03
N SER A 65 11.48 -1.87 5.40
CA SER A 65 12.69 -1.16 5.01
C SER A 65 12.92 -1.13 3.50
N VAL A 66 12.61 -2.23 2.80
CA VAL A 66 12.69 -2.31 1.33
C VAL A 66 11.62 -1.42 0.71
N TYR A 67 10.39 -1.53 1.20
CA TYR A 67 9.25 -0.80 0.67
C TYR A 67 9.40 0.71 0.84
N GLU A 68 9.78 1.15 2.04
CA GLU A 68 10.06 2.55 2.36
C GLU A 68 11.20 3.13 1.53
N LYS A 69 12.29 2.37 1.33
CA LYS A 69 13.40 2.81 0.47
C LYS A 69 12.95 3.10 -0.96
N VAL A 70 11.99 2.34 -1.49
CA VAL A 70 11.43 2.59 -2.83
C VAL A 70 10.51 3.79 -2.80
N LEU A 71 9.56 3.84 -1.86
CA LEU A 71 8.62 4.96 -1.73
C LEU A 71 9.31 6.32 -1.55
N ASN A 72 10.38 6.38 -0.76
CA ASN A 72 11.16 7.62 -0.58
C ASN A 72 11.73 8.16 -1.89
N LYS A 73 12.08 7.29 -2.87
CA LYS A 73 12.56 7.74 -4.20
C LYS A 73 11.46 8.41 -5.02
N HIS A 74 10.21 8.08 -4.73
CA HIS A 74 9.03 8.66 -5.37
C HIS A 74 8.46 9.85 -4.57
N GLY A 75 9.17 10.31 -3.54
CA GLY A 75 8.73 11.43 -2.69
C GLY A 75 7.63 11.08 -1.68
N TRP A 76 7.52 9.80 -1.32
CA TRP A 76 6.56 9.30 -0.34
C TRP A 76 7.25 8.97 0.97
N PHE A 77 6.90 9.66 2.04
CA PHE A 77 7.60 9.58 3.32
C PHE A 77 6.72 9.04 4.44
N TRP A 78 7.37 8.37 5.40
CA TRP A 78 6.70 7.73 6.51
C TRP A 78 6.19 8.75 7.55
N MET A 79 4.91 8.61 7.91
CA MET A 79 4.26 9.31 9.01
C MET A 79 3.65 8.28 9.97
N ALA A 80 3.90 8.44 11.27
CA ALA A 80 3.29 7.58 12.28
C ALA A 80 1.77 7.87 12.38
N ALA A 81 0.97 6.83 12.61
CA ALA A 81 -0.48 7.01 12.72
C ALA A 81 -0.85 7.87 13.95
N PRO A 82 -1.89 8.72 13.85
CA PRO A 82 -2.38 9.48 14.99
C PRO A 82 -2.85 8.56 16.12
N LYS A 83 -2.71 9.05 17.36
CA LYS A 83 -3.18 8.35 18.55
C LYS A 83 -4.57 8.85 18.90
N PHE A 84 -5.49 7.91 19.08
CA PHE A 84 -6.84 8.20 19.56
C PHE A 84 -7.02 7.59 20.94
N ASP A 85 -7.75 8.29 21.81
CA ASP A 85 -8.13 7.73 23.10
C ASP A 85 -9.18 6.63 22.90
N GLY A 86 -9.07 5.54 23.65
CA GLY A 86 -9.99 4.40 23.58
C GLY A 86 -10.00 3.56 22.28
N ARG A 87 -9.32 3.97 21.20
CA ARG A 87 -9.26 3.20 19.94
C ARG A 87 -7.96 3.38 19.16
N LYS A 88 -7.73 2.50 18.18
CA LYS A 88 -6.59 2.60 17.25
C LYS A 88 -7.00 3.28 15.95
N CYS A 89 -6.05 3.94 15.28
CA CYS A 89 -6.21 4.51 13.94
C CYS A 89 -6.64 3.43 12.94
N LYS A 90 -7.58 3.79 12.06
CA LYS A 90 -8.14 3.00 10.97
C LYS A 90 -7.95 3.73 9.65
N ALA A 91 -8.25 3.07 8.54
CA ALA A 91 -8.22 3.69 7.22
C ALA A 91 -9.13 4.93 7.16
N SER A 92 -10.33 4.86 7.75
CA SER A 92 -11.29 5.97 7.81
C SER A 92 -10.80 7.21 8.56
N ASP A 93 -9.68 7.12 9.29
CA ASP A 93 -9.05 8.25 9.98
C ASP A 93 -7.93 8.90 9.15
N THR A 94 -7.70 8.43 7.93
CA THR A 94 -6.68 8.98 7.01
C THR A 94 -7.35 9.83 5.95
N GLU A 95 -6.67 10.88 5.51
CA GLU A 95 -7.16 11.85 4.53
C GLU A 95 -6.29 11.81 3.27
N GLY A 96 -6.84 12.28 2.14
CA GLY A 96 -6.12 12.32 0.88
C GLY A 96 -5.74 10.94 0.36
N VAL A 97 -4.60 10.86 -0.34
CA VAL A 97 -4.05 9.60 -0.85
C VAL A 97 -2.84 9.20 0.00
N CYS A 98 -2.94 8.04 0.65
CA CYS A 98 -1.85 7.49 1.46
C CYS A 98 -1.65 5.99 1.19
N ILE A 99 -0.49 5.46 1.59
CA ILE A 99 -0.28 4.02 1.70
C ILE A 99 -0.23 3.65 3.18
N ALA A 100 -1.23 2.94 3.67
CA ALA A 100 -1.32 2.51 5.05
C ALA A 100 -0.50 1.24 5.31
N ARG A 101 0.29 1.25 6.38
CA ARG A 101 0.91 0.05 6.95
C ARG A 101 0.00 -0.58 7.99
N MET A 102 -0.31 -1.84 7.81
CA MET A 102 -1.10 -2.66 8.73
C MET A 102 -0.37 -3.98 9.05
N SER A 103 -0.95 -4.81 9.91
CA SER A 103 -0.38 -6.13 10.23
C SER A 103 -0.29 -7.00 8.98
N LYS A 104 0.94 -7.33 8.58
CA LYS A 104 1.29 -8.14 7.39
C LYS A 104 0.65 -7.63 6.08
N HIS A 105 0.44 -6.32 5.96
CA HIS A 105 -0.31 -5.75 4.86
C HIS A 105 0.05 -4.29 4.60
N TYR A 106 0.09 -3.92 3.31
CA TYR A 106 0.13 -2.54 2.84
C TYR A 106 -1.11 -2.32 1.98
N CYS A 107 -1.74 -1.15 2.10
CA CYS A 107 -2.96 -0.84 1.37
C CYS A 107 -2.93 0.63 0.94
N ALA A 108 -3.30 0.94 -0.31
CA ALA A 108 -3.58 2.31 -0.69
C ALA A 108 -4.92 2.72 -0.04
N VAL A 109 -4.98 3.93 0.50
CA VAL A 109 -6.20 4.49 1.07
C VAL A 109 -6.43 5.85 0.40
N ILE A 110 -7.64 6.05 -0.12
CA ILE A 110 -8.05 7.29 -0.79
C ILE A 110 -9.26 7.82 -0.04
N GLU A 111 -9.14 9.02 0.53
CA GLU A 111 -10.19 9.68 1.32
C GLU A 111 -10.80 8.74 2.38
N GLY A 112 -9.91 8.09 3.14
CA GLY A 112 -10.29 7.15 4.19
C GLY A 112 -10.79 5.78 3.71
N VAL A 113 -10.86 5.53 2.40
CA VAL A 113 -11.36 4.28 1.81
C VAL A 113 -10.21 3.40 1.31
N PRO A 114 -9.97 2.22 1.89
CA PRO A 114 -9.02 1.22 1.39
C PRO A 114 -9.31 0.80 -0.06
N GLN A 115 -8.24 0.70 -0.84
CA GLN A 115 -8.21 0.27 -2.24
C GLN A 115 -7.36 -1.00 -2.34
N ASP A 116 -8.00 -2.17 -2.45
CA ASP A 116 -7.30 -3.46 -2.54
C ASP A 116 -8.21 -4.56 -3.12
N THR A 117 -7.78 -5.82 -3.09
CA THR A 117 -8.59 -6.98 -3.50
C THR A 117 -9.36 -7.62 -2.35
N PHE A 118 -9.25 -7.09 -1.12
CA PHE A 118 -10.02 -7.53 0.05
C PHE A 118 -10.20 -6.39 1.05
N ASP A 119 -11.30 -6.42 1.81
CA ASP A 119 -11.61 -5.40 2.81
C ASP A 119 -10.62 -5.45 4.00
N SER A 120 -9.85 -4.37 4.15
CA SER A 120 -8.91 -4.14 5.24
C SER A 120 -9.30 -2.99 6.16
N SER A 121 -10.51 -2.42 6.00
CA SER A 121 -10.99 -1.21 6.68
C SER A 121 -10.95 -1.29 8.22
N GLN A 122 -11.18 -2.48 8.77
CA GLN A 122 -11.17 -2.73 10.20
C GLN A 122 -9.77 -2.99 10.77
N LYS A 123 -8.70 -3.02 9.96
CA LYS A 123 -7.34 -3.24 10.46
C LYS A 123 -6.78 -1.96 11.11
N MET A 124 -5.94 -2.15 12.12
CA MET A 124 -5.18 -1.05 12.70
C MET A 124 -4.15 -0.54 11.70
N VAL A 125 -4.11 0.79 11.52
CA VAL A 125 -3.06 1.49 10.80
C VAL A 125 -1.94 1.83 11.77
N TYR A 126 -0.72 1.38 11.49
CA TYR A 126 0.48 1.68 12.29
C TYR A 126 1.12 3.01 11.90
N GLY A 127 0.88 3.44 10.67
CA GLY A 127 1.39 4.64 10.04
C GLY A 127 1.13 4.57 8.56
N ILE A 128 1.40 5.68 7.89
CA ILE A 128 1.12 5.88 6.48
C ILE A 128 2.36 6.39 5.77
N TRP A 129 2.50 6.07 4.50
CA TRP A 129 3.35 6.85 3.60
C TRP A 129 2.48 7.83 2.84
N VAL A 130 2.94 9.08 2.76
CA VAL A 130 2.23 10.20 2.12
C VAL A 130 3.20 10.98 1.26
N ASN A 131 2.70 11.55 0.16
CA ASN A 131 3.48 12.44 -0.70
C ASN A 131 3.47 13.87 -0.12
N GLU A 132 4.61 14.56 -0.15
CA GLU A 132 4.71 15.95 0.34
C GLU A 132 3.76 16.92 -0.37
N ILE A 133 3.31 16.62 -1.59
CA ILE A 133 2.39 17.48 -2.35
C ILE A 133 0.94 17.36 -1.83
N ASN A 134 0.60 16.25 -1.16
CA ASN A 134 -0.76 15.92 -0.77
C ASN A 134 -1.05 16.15 0.72
N HIS A 135 -0.13 16.76 1.49
CA HIS A 135 -0.24 16.87 2.95
C HIS A 135 0.02 18.26 3.50
#